data_AF-W1WVI6-F1
#
_entry.id   AF-W1WVI6-F1
#
_cell.length_a   1.000
_cell.length_b   1.000
_cell.length_c   1.000
_cell.angle_alpha   90.00
_cell.angle_beta   90.00
_cell.angle_gamma   90.00
#
_symmetry.space_group_name_H-M   'P 1'
#
loop_
_entity.id
_entity.type
_entity.pdbx_description
1 polymer ?
#
loop_
_entity_poly.entity_id
_entity_poly.type
_entity_poly.pdbx_seq_one_letter_code
_entity_poly.pdbx_strand_id
1 'polypeptide(L)'
;EFETLLSEDAFLEYAKVYDNYYGTPKQHVMDLLDDGKSVLLEIDIQGAMQVKERFSDAVFIYIVPPSLTELSERLHNRGTDAKEVIDKRLSLACSELALAHRYDYIVVNDDLGEASEKVASILRAESCKISRNKEQIQFI
;
A
#
# COMPACT_ATOMS: atom_id res chain seq x y z
N GLU A 1 -7.41 -2.69 25.45
CA GLU A 1 -7.20 -3.89 24.62
C GLU A 1 -6.35 -3.58 23.39
N PHE A 2 -6.77 -2.67 22.51
CA PHE A 2 -5.95 -2.24 21.36
C PHE A 2 -4.57 -1.66 21.75
N GLU A 3 -4.51 -0.82 22.80
CA GLU A 3 -3.24 -0.29 23.33
C GLU A 3 -2.34 -1.37 23.96
N THR A 4 -2.92 -2.45 24.48
CA THR A 4 -2.17 -3.61 24.99
C THR A 4 -1.55 -4.38 23.83
N LEU A 5 -2.30 -4.62 22.75
CA LEU A 5 -1.81 -5.25 21.53
C LEU A 5 -0.76 -4.41 20.79
N LEU A 6 -0.84 -3.07 20.86
CA LEU A 6 0.22 -2.17 20.37
C LEU A 6 1.57 -2.40 21.08
N SER A 7 1.54 -2.75 22.38
CA SER A 7 2.76 -3.05 23.14
C SER A 7 3.36 -4.42 22.81
N GLU A 8 2.61 -5.29 22.14
CA GLU A 8 3.00 -6.67 21.80
C GLU A 8 3.44 -6.84 20.34
N ASP A 9 3.65 -5.76 19.59
CA ASP A 9 4.04 -5.80 18.16
C ASP A 9 3.03 -6.58 17.28
N ALA A 10 1.75 -6.61 17.69
CA ALA A 10 0.73 -7.48 17.10
C ALA A 10 0.22 -7.02 15.70
N PHE A 11 0.62 -5.84 15.24
CA PHE A 11 0.14 -5.23 13.99
C PHE A 11 1.28 -4.98 13.00
N LEU A 12 0.99 -5.19 11.70
CA LEU A 12 1.87 -4.82 10.59
C LEU A 12 1.86 -3.31 10.35
N GLU A 13 0.68 -2.72 10.46
CA GLU A 13 0.48 -1.28 10.51
C GLU A 13 -0.72 -0.98 11.40
N TYR A 14 -0.76 0.23 11.92
CA TYR A 14 -1.95 0.79 12.53
C TYR A 14 -2.04 2.29 12.24
N ALA A 15 -3.26 2.78 12.17
CA ALA A 15 -3.59 4.19 12.02
C ALA A 15 -4.75 4.56 12.93
N LYS A 16 -4.72 5.80 13.43
CA LYS A 16 -5.86 6.39 14.13
C LYS A 16 -6.59 7.29 13.14
N VAL A 17 -7.77 6.87 12.70
CA VAL A 17 -8.63 7.64 11.80
C VAL A 17 -9.79 8.19 12.63
N TYR A 18 -9.75 9.49 12.91
CA TYR A 18 -10.60 10.16 13.90
C TYR A 18 -10.43 9.54 15.31
N ASP A 19 -11.48 8.96 15.88
CA ASP A 19 -11.45 8.31 17.20
C ASP A 19 -11.36 6.78 17.12
N ASN A 20 -11.25 6.22 15.92
CA ASN A 20 -11.15 4.78 15.72
C ASN A 20 -9.73 4.37 15.35
N TYR A 21 -9.28 3.25 15.92
CA TYR A 21 -8.03 2.61 15.55
C TYR A 21 -8.30 1.53 14.51
N TYR A 22 -7.55 1.57 13.43
CA TYR A 22 -7.49 0.54 12.41
C TYR A 22 -6.07 -0.03 12.42
N GLY A 23 -5.95 -1.31 12.12
CA GLY A 23 -4.65 -1.93 11.95
C GLY A 23 -4.77 -3.33 11.37
N THR A 24 -3.79 -3.69 10.58
CA THR A 24 -3.69 -5.01 9.96
C THR A 24 -3.03 -5.99 10.93
N PRO A 25 -3.74 -7.01 11.45
CA PRO A 25 -3.17 -7.98 12.40
C PRO A 25 -2.04 -8.77 11.72
N LYS A 26 -0.85 -8.73 12.33
CA LYS A 26 0.35 -9.39 11.78
C LYS A 26 0.15 -10.88 11.62
N GLN A 27 -0.38 -11.54 12.65
CA GLN A 27 -0.58 -12.99 12.65
C GLN A 27 -1.50 -13.44 11.51
N HIS A 28 -2.61 -12.73 11.29
CA HIS A 28 -3.54 -13.08 10.23
C HIS A 28 -2.91 -13.00 8.83
N VAL A 29 -2.06 -11.99 8.59
CA VAL A 29 -1.33 -11.88 7.32
C VAL A 29 -0.31 -13.00 7.18
N MET A 30 0.45 -13.31 8.24
CA MET A 30 1.42 -14.41 8.22
C MET A 30 0.75 -15.75 7.96
N ASP A 31 -0.37 -16.05 8.61
CA ASP A 31 -1.12 -17.29 8.41
C ASP A 31 -1.57 -17.45 6.94
N LEU A 32 -2.01 -16.36 6.29
CA LEU A 32 -2.39 -16.38 4.88
C LEU A 32 -1.18 -16.61 3.94
N LEU A 33 -0.03 -16.01 4.27
CA LEU A 33 1.20 -16.20 3.51
C LEU A 33 1.73 -17.63 3.67
N ASP A 34 1.66 -18.20 4.87
CA ASP A 34 2.05 -19.58 5.17
C ASP A 34 1.13 -20.60 4.46
N ASP A 35 -0.14 -20.25 4.27
CA ASP A 35 -1.10 -20.96 3.41
C ASP A 35 -0.76 -20.89 1.90
N GLY A 36 0.30 -20.17 1.52
CA GLY A 36 0.71 -19.95 0.13
C GLY A 36 -0.15 -18.92 -0.63
N LYS A 37 -0.97 -18.13 0.07
CA LYS A 37 -1.80 -17.08 -0.55
C LYS A 37 -1.02 -15.78 -0.65
N SER A 38 -1.33 -14.98 -1.67
CA SER A 38 -0.87 -13.60 -1.76
C SER A 38 -1.83 -12.67 -1.01
N VAL A 39 -1.30 -11.78 -0.18
CA VAL A 39 -2.09 -10.78 0.55
C VAL A 39 -1.89 -9.41 -0.10
N LEU A 40 -2.99 -8.73 -0.40
CA LEU A 40 -3.00 -7.35 -0.89
C LEU A 40 -3.47 -6.43 0.23
N LEU A 41 -2.66 -5.43 0.56
CA LEU A 41 -2.99 -4.41 1.56
C LEU A 41 -3.20 -3.07 0.84
N GLU A 42 -4.38 -2.47 1.02
CA GLU A 42 -4.66 -1.09 0.65
C GLU A 42 -4.52 -0.23 1.91
N ILE A 43 -3.42 0.51 2.02
CA ILE A 43 -3.08 1.32 3.19
C ILE A 43 -2.51 2.67 2.75
N ASP A 44 -2.58 3.66 3.65
CA ASP A 44 -1.97 4.96 3.41
C ASP A 44 -0.43 4.91 3.47
N ILE A 45 0.23 6.03 3.15
CA ILE A 45 1.70 6.07 3.13
C ILE A 45 2.29 5.84 4.53
N GLN A 46 1.64 6.33 5.58
CA GLN A 46 2.12 6.13 6.95
C GLN A 46 2.11 4.64 7.30
N GLY A 47 1.00 3.94 7.02
CA GLY A 47 0.88 2.50 7.18
C GLY A 47 1.90 1.77 6.34
N ALA A 48 2.07 2.13 5.07
CA ALA A 48 3.05 1.52 4.18
C ALA A 48 4.49 1.63 4.72
N MET A 49 4.87 2.78 5.29
CA MET A 49 6.20 2.94 5.88
C MET A 49 6.39 2.07 7.13
N GLN A 50 5.34 1.92 7.97
CA GLN A 50 5.36 0.99 9.10
C GLN A 50 5.54 -0.46 8.64
N VAL A 51 4.77 -0.88 7.62
CA VAL A 51 4.92 -2.23 7.03
C VAL A 51 6.32 -2.42 6.48
N LYS A 52 6.90 -1.43 5.80
CA LYS A 52 8.25 -1.55 5.21
C LYS A 52 9.34 -1.73 6.27
N GLU A 53 9.18 -1.12 7.43
CA GLU A 53 10.11 -1.29 8.56
C GLU A 53 9.97 -2.66 9.25
N ARG A 54 8.75 -3.23 9.25
CA ARG A 54 8.41 -4.49 9.93
C ARG A 54 8.53 -5.73 9.03
N PHE A 55 8.39 -5.54 7.72
CA PHE A 55 8.32 -6.62 6.74
C PHE A 55 8.93 -6.18 5.40
N SER A 56 10.24 -6.40 5.26
CA SER A 56 11.02 -5.98 4.08
C SER A 56 10.72 -6.76 2.81
N ASP A 57 10.09 -7.94 2.92
CA ASP A 57 9.82 -8.84 1.78
C ASP A 57 8.52 -8.47 1.02
N ALA A 58 7.75 -7.51 1.53
CA ALA A 58 6.58 -6.95 0.85
C ALA A 58 6.97 -6.17 -0.41
N VAL A 59 6.05 -6.14 -1.37
CA VAL A 59 6.17 -5.35 -2.60
C VAL A 59 5.35 -4.08 -2.43
N PHE A 60 6.03 -2.94 -2.53
CA PHE A 60 5.42 -1.63 -2.35
C PHE A 60 5.16 -1.00 -3.72
N ILE A 61 3.88 -0.87 -4.08
CA ILE A 61 3.43 -0.26 -5.33
C ILE A 61 2.73 1.06 -5.01
N TYR A 62 3.30 2.18 -5.45
CA TYR A 62 2.68 3.50 -5.27
C TYR A 62 1.82 3.85 -6.48
N ILE A 63 0.52 4.02 -6.27
CA ILE A 63 -0.42 4.40 -7.33
C ILE A 63 -0.64 5.91 -7.27
N VAL A 64 -0.29 6.61 -8.36
CA VAL A 64 -0.36 8.07 -8.43
C VAL A 64 -1.25 8.54 -9.59
N PRO A 65 -1.92 9.69 -9.47
CA PRO A 65 -2.54 10.35 -10.61
C PRO A 65 -1.46 10.87 -11.58
N PRO A 66 -1.79 11.12 -12.86
CA PRO A 66 -0.85 11.66 -13.85
C PRO A 66 -0.40 13.09 -13.53
N SER A 67 -1.21 13.85 -12.78
CA SER A 67 -0.85 15.19 -12.30
C SER A 67 -1.61 15.57 -11.04
N LEU A 68 -1.13 16.60 -10.33
CA LEU A 68 -1.86 17.22 -9.22
C LEU A 68 -3.14 17.91 -9.68
N THR A 69 -3.17 18.42 -10.91
CA THR A 69 -4.37 19.00 -11.51
C THR A 69 -5.46 17.94 -11.66
N GLU A 70 -5.10 16.79 -12.22
CA GLU A 70 -6.00 15.64 -12.36
C GLU A 70 -6.49 15.14 -10.98
N LEU A 71 -5.60 15.09 -9.98
CA LEU A 71 -5.98 14.76 -8.61
C LEU A 71 -7.03 15.72 -8.05
N SER A 72 -6.81 17.02 -8.25
CA SER A 72 -7.73 18.07 -7.82
C SER A 72 -9.09 17.94 -8.49
N GLU A 73 -9.10 17.74 -9.81
CA GLU A 73 -10.33 17.53 -10.58
C GLU A 73 -11.09 16.30 -10.11
N ARG A 74 -10.41 15.17 -9.87
CA ARG A 74 -11.02 13.95 -9.33
C ARG A 74 -11.62 14.17 -7.93
N LEU A 75 -10.94 14.92 -7.06
CA LEU A 75 -11.42 15.25 -5.71
C LEU A 75 -12.64 16.17 -5.76
N HIS A 76 -12.64 17.17 -6.64
CA HIS A 76 -13.77 18.08 -6.85
C HIS A 76 -14.98 17.36 -7.46
N ASN A 77 -14.77 16.50 -8.46
CA ASN A 77 -15.83 15.75 -9.14
C ASN A 77 -16.54 14.74 -8.24
N ARG A 78 -15.88 14.25 -7.18
CA ARG A 78 -16.53 13.41 -6.17
C ARG A 78 -17.61 14.15 -5.38
N GLY A 79 -17.53 15.49 -5.29
CA GLY A 79 -18.57 16.35 -4.70
C GLY A 79 -18.85 16.14 -3.21
N THR A 80 -18.09 15.27 -2.53
CA THR A 80 -18.32 14.86 -1.13
C THR A 80 -17.51 15.64 -0.12
N ASP A 81 -16.46 16.34 -0.55
CA ASP A 81 -15.49 16.98 0.34
C ASP A 81 -15.56 18.52 0.21
N ALA A 82 -15.47 19.22 1.34
CA ALA A 82 -15.35 20.68 1.35
C ALA A 82 -14.01 21.13 0.76
N LYS A 83 -13.96 22.36 0.21
CA LYS A 83 -12.76 22.92 -0.43
C LYS A 83 -11.50 22.82 0.46
N GLU A 84 -11.63 23.10 1.74
CA GLU A 84 -10.54 23.04 2.73
C GLU A 84 -9.99 21.62 2.92
N VAL A 85 -10.84 20.60 2.78
CA VAL A 85 -10.45 19.18 2.84
C VAL A 85 -9.69 18.80 1.57
N ILE A 86 -10.12 19.30 0.41
CA ILE A 86 -9.44 19.07 -0.87
C ILE A 86 -8.04 19.70 -0.86
N ASP A 87 -7.92 20.96 -0.41
CA ASP A 87 -6.63 21.65 -0.31
C ASP A 87 -5.67 20.90 0.64
N LYS A 88 -6.18 20.39 1.76
CA LYS A 88 -5.39 19.56 2.69
C LYS A 88 -4.92 18.25 2.05
N ARG A 89 -5.79 17.55 1.31
CA ARG A 89 -5.43 16.31 0.59
C ARG A 89 -4.41 16.56 -0.51
N LEU A 90 -4.53 17.65 -1.27
CA LEU A 90 -3.55 18.02 -2.30
C LEU A 90 -2.18 18.34 -1.69
N SER A 91 -2.16 19.06 -0.56
CA SER A 91 -0.92 19.34 0.17
C SER A 91 -0.26 18.05 0.69
N LEU A 92 -1.06 17.13 1.23
CA LEU A 92 -0.60 15.80 1.64
C LEU A 92 0.01 15.04 0.47
N ALA A 93 -0.69 14.96 -0.68
CA ALA A 93 -0.21 14.27 -1.87
C ALA A 93 1.17 14.80 -2.35
N CYS A 94 1.41 16.10 -2.26
CA CYS A 94 2.72 16.70 -2.54
C CYS A 94 3.81 16.22 -1.57
N SER A 95 3.52 16.21 -0.27
CA SER A 95 4.46 15.72 0.74
C SER A 95 4.72 14.21 0.62
N GLU A 96 3.69 13.47 0.22
CA GLU A 96 3.70 12.03 -0.01
C GLU A 96 4.54 11.62 -1.23
N LEU A 97 4.51 12.43 -2.31
CA LEU A 97 5.39 12.26 -3.46
C LEU A 97 6.89 12.25 -3.08
N ALA A 98 7.27 12.97 -2.02
CA ALA A 98 8.65 12.95 -1.53
C ALA A 98 9.06 11.55 -1.00
N LEU A 99 8.09 10.73 -0.56
CA LEU A 99 8.32 9.37 -0.06
C LEU A 99 8.22 8.30 -1.16
N ALA A 100 7.87 8.68 -2.40
CA ALA A 100 7.74 7.74 -3.51
C ALA A 100 9.03 6.93 -3.77
N HIS A 101 10.21 7.49 -3.48
CA HIS A 101 11.50 6.79 -3.59
C HIS A 101 11.65 5.60 -2.63
N ARG A 102 10.79 5.50 -1.60
CA ARG A 102 10.76 4.35 -0.68
C ARG A 102 9.91 3.20 -1.21
N TYR A 103 9.19 3.36 -2.32
CA TYR A 103 8.41 2.29 -2.95
C TYR A 103 9.23 1.55 -4.00
N ASP A 104 8.87 0.32 -4.29
CA ASP A 104 9.59 -0.52 -5.26
C ASP A 104 9.11 -0.23 -6.68
N TYR A 105 7.83 0.14 -6.83
CA TYR A 105 7.19 0.47 -8.10
C TYR A 105 6.31 1.71 -7.98
N ILE A 106 6.19 2.44 -9.09
CA ILE A 106 5.22 3.53 -9.27
C ILE A 106 4.31 3.20 -10.46
N VAL A 107 3.00 3.36 -10.28
CA VAL A 107 1.99 3.17 -11.32
C VAL A 107 1.20 4.46 -11.46
N VAL A 108 1.33 5.10 -12.63
CA VAL A 108 0.51 6.26 -12.98
C VAL A 108 -0.86 5.77 -13.42
N ASN A 109 -1.90 6.23 -12.74
CA ASN A 109 -3.30 5.90 -12.94
C ASN A 109 -4.01 7.02 -13.71
N ASP A 110 -3.70 7.09 -15.00
CA ASP A 110 -4.41 7.93 -15.97
C ASP A 110 -5.67 7.19 -16.48
N ASP A 111 -5.45 6.00 -17.06
CA ASP A 111 -6.50 5.03 -17.40
C ASP A 111 -6.54 3.86 -16.40
N LEU A 112 -7.74 3.50 -15.95
CA LEU A 112 -7.95 2.43 -14.97
C LEU A 112 -7.53 1.05 -15.52
N GLY A 113 -7.79 0.78 -16.80
CA GLY A 113 -7.46 -0.49 -17.43
C GLY A 113 -5.95 -0.69 -17.51
N GLU A 114 -5.25 0.31 -18.02
CA GLU A 114 -3.79 0.31 -18.13
C GLU A 114 -3.11 0.24 -16.75
N ALA A 115 -3.60 1.01 -15.76
CA ALA A 115 -3.07 0.96 -14.40
C ALA A 115 -3.25 -0.43 -13.77
N SER A 116 -4.40 -1.06 -13.97
CA SER A 116 -4.68 -2.41 -13.47
C SER A 116 -3.76 -3.45 -14.12
N GLU A 117 -3.52 -3.35 -15.42
CA GLU A 117 -2.61 -4.24 -16.15
C GLU A 117 -1.16 -4.08 -15.69
N LYS A 118 -0.71 -2.84 -15.42
CA LYS A 118 0.61 -2.57 -14.84
C LYS A 118 0.77 -3.24 -13.47
N VAL A 119 -0.21 -3.09 -12.58
CA VAL A 119 -0.18 -3.74 -11.25
C VAL A 119 -0.16 -5.27 -11.39
N ALA A 120 -1.02 -5.85 -12.23
CA ALA A 120 -1.03 -7.29 -12.47
C ALA A 120 0.31 -7.81 -13.02
N SER A 121 0.94 -7.03 -13.90
CA SER A 121 2.26 -7.34 -14.46
C SER A 121 3.35 -7.32 -13.40
N ILE A 122 3.34 -6.34 -12.49
CA ILE A 122 4.25 -6.27 -11.35
C ILE A 122 4.08 -7.50 -10.47
N LEU A 123 2.84 -7.84 -10.08
CA LEU A 123 2.56 -9.02 -9.25
C LEU A 123 3.06 -10.31 -9.90
N ARG A 124 2.85 -10.47 -11.22
CA ARG A 124 3.34 -11.62 -11.97
C ARG A 124 4.86 -11.68 -11.99
N ALA A 125 5.54 -10.57 -12.27
CA ALA A 125 7.00 -10.50 -12.27
C ALA A 125 7.59 -10.82 -10.89
N GLU A 126 7.00 -10.28 -9.83
CA GLU A 126 7.37 -10.53 -8.44
C GLU A 126 7.20 -12.01 -8.06
N SER A 127 6.13 -12.66 -8.53
CA SER A 127 5.92 -14.09 -8.32
C SER A 127 6.98 -14.97 -8.99
N CYS A 128 7.70 -14.47 -10.00
CA CYS A 128 8.75 -15.20 -10.71
C CYS A 128 10.15 -15.04 -10.09
N LYS A 129 10.33 -14.23 -9.04
CA LYS A 129 11.64 -14.04 -8.41
C LYS A 129 12.18 -15.37 -7.85
N ILE A 130 13.48 -15.62 -8.05
CA ILE A 130 14.16 -16.82 -7.50
C ILE A 130 13.96 -16.93 -5.99
N SER A 131 14.02 -15.80 -5.26
CA SER A 131 13.81 -15.78 -3.81
C SER A 131 12.48 -16.39 -3.36
N ARG A 132 11.45 -16.37 -4.22
CA ARG A 132 10.11 -16.88 -3.95
C ARG A 132 9.83 -18.27 -4.56
N ASN A 133 10.73 -18.79 -5.39
CA ASN A 133 10.55 -20.07 -6.10
C ASN A 133 11.65 -21.10 -5.81
N LYS A 134 12.47 -20.89 -4.77
CA LYS A 134 13.58 -21.80 -4.42
C LYS A 134 13.13 -23.25 -4.27
N GLU A 135 11.92 -23.48 -3.78
CA GLU A 135 11.37 -24.81 -3.52
C GLU A 135 10.72 -25.46 -4.75
N GLN A 136 10.37 -24.66 -5.77
CA GLN A 136 9.80 -25.18 -7.03
C GLN A 136 10.88 -25.80 -7.94
N ILE A 137 12.15 -25.43 -7.72
CA ILE A 137 13.28 -25.98 -8.44
C ILE A 137 13.98 -26.96 -7.49
N GLN A 138 13.47 -28.19 -7.41
CA GLN A 138 14.25 -29.28 -6.85
C GLN A 138 15.42 -29.55 -7.80
N PHE A 139 16.65 -29.44 -7.30
CA PHE A 139 17.81 -29.93 -8.03
C PHE A 139 17.56 -31.41 -8.33
N ILE A 140 17.59 -31.75 -9.62
CA ILE A 140 17.64 -33.13 -10.12
C ILE A 140 18.93 -33.78 -9.61
#